data_AF-A0A8H6LW00-F1
#
_entry.id   AF-A0A8H6LW00-F1
#
_cell.length_a   1.000
_cell.length_b   1.000
_cell.length_c   1.000
_cell.angle_alpha   90.00
_cell.angle_beta   90.00
_cell.angle_gamma   90.00
#
_symmetry.space_group_name_H-M   'P 1'
#
loop_
_entity.id
_entity.type
_entity.pdbx_description
1 polymer ?
#
loop_
_entity_poly.entity_id
_entity_poly.type
_entity_poly.pdbx_seq_one_letter_code
_entity_poly.pdbx_strand_id
1 'polypeptide(L)' 'VAIQQHDPALDAIVVTTLPEYPFYTHEDLLRMSRAELLSVARALNARLPAHGQSQIPVDGSVLESVVRARIEVLV' A
#
# COMPACT_ATOMS: atom_id res chain seq x y z
N VAL A 1 -9.15 -2.78 10.34
CA VAL A 1 -7.69 -2.94 10.56
C VAL A 1 -7.01 -1.58 10.48
N ALA A 2 -5.75 -1.44 10.85
CA ALA A 2 -5.06 -0.16 10.80
C ALA A 2 -3.60 -0.32 10.36
N ILE A 3 -3.14 0.61 9.51
CA ILE A 3 -1.75 0.75 9.11
C ILE A 3 -1.12 1.85 9.96
N GLN A 4 0.05 1.57 10.53
CA GLN A 4 0.82 2.55 11.30
C GLN A 4 2.11 2.88 10.54
N GLN A 5 2.36 4.16 10.32
CA GLN A 5 3.57 4.62 9.64
C GLN A 5 4.21 5.74 10.44
N HIS A 6 5.54 5.78 10.46
CA HIS A 6 6.26 6.95 10.92
C HIS A 6 6.29 7.99 9.80
N ASP A 7 5.87 9.22 10.10
CA ASP A 7 6.09 10.41 9.26
C ASP A 7 7.29 11.19 9.82
N PRO A 8 8.48 11.09 9.18
CA PRO A 8 9.68 11.75 9.67
C PRO A 8 9.62 13.27 9.58
N ALA A 9 8.76 13.84 8.72
CA ALA A 9 8.64 15.28 8.57
C ALA A 9 7.89 15.91 9.76
N LEU A 10 6.98 15.15 10.36
CA LEU A 10 6.17 15.57 11.50
C LEU A 10 6.62 14.97 12.83
N ASP A 11 7.61 14.06 12.81
CA ASP A 11 8.04 13.24 13.96
C ASP A 11 6.82 12.59 14.66
N ALA A 12 5.96 11.98 13.85
CA ALA A 12 4.66 11.49 14.30
C ALA A 12 4.34 10.10 13.75
N ILE A 13 3.51 9.36 14.49
CA ILE A 13 2.91 8.11 13.98
C ILE A 13 1.56 8.44 13.35
N VAL A 14 1.45 8.16 12.05
CA VAL A 14 0.20 8.25 11.30
C VAL A 14 -0.49 6.90 11.34
N VAL A 15 -1.70 6.88 11.89
CA VAL A 15 -2.56 5.70 11.92
C VAL A 15 -3.65 5.86 10.87
N THR A 16 -3.61 5.03 9.83
CA THR A 16 -4.64 4.99 8.78
C THR A 16 -5.55 3.80 9.02
N THR A 17 -6.84 4.05 9.26
CA THR A 17 -7.82 2.98 9.44
C THR A 17 -8.33 2.47 8.10
N LEU A 18 -8.50 1.15 8.02
CA LEU A 18 -9.07 0.46 6.87
C LEU A 18 -10.27 -0.38 7.32
N PRO A 19 -11.36 -0.41 6.54
CA PRO A 19 -12.50 -1.27 6.83
C PRO A 19 -12.09 -2.75 6.85
N GLU A 20 -11.27 -3.16 5.87
CA GLU A 20 -10.70 -4.49 5.71
C GLU A 20 -9.36 -4.41 4.96
N TYR A 21 -8.56 -5.47 4.99
CA TYR A 21 -7.39 -5.56 4.11
C TYR A 21 -7.85 -5.93 2.69
N PRO A 22 -7.27 -5.30 1.65
CA PRO A 22 -7.62 -5.58 0.26
C PRO A 22 -7.08 -6.92 -0.26
N PHE A 23 -6.45 -7.73 0.60
CA PHE A 23 -6.02 -9.10 0.33
C PHE A 23 -6.03 -9.92 1.64
N TYR A 24 -6.14 -11.25 1.52
CA TYR A 24 -6.33 -12.14 2.68
C TYR A 24 -5.00 -12.63 3.28
N THR A 25 -4.04 -13.00 2.44
CA THR A 25 -2.73 -13.52 2.88
C THR A 25 -1.58 -12.93 2.08
N HIS A 26 -0.37 -12.98 2.65
CA HIS A 26 0.86 -12.66 1.91
C HIS A 26 1.06 -13.58 0.69
N GLU A 27 0.64 -14.85 0.80
CA GLU A 27 0.74 -15.82 -0.29
C GLU A 27 -0.14 -15.43 -1.50
N ASP A 28 -1.31 -14.84 -1.25
CA ASP A 28 -2.17 -14.29 -2.31
C ASP A 28 -1.47 -13.14 -3.03
N LEU A 29 -0.84 -12.24 -2.27
CA LEU A 29 -0.11 -11.08 -2.83
C LEU A 29 1.03 -11.48 -3.78
N LEU A 30 1.72 -12.60 -3.49
CA LEU A 30 2.75 -13.16 -4.36
C LEU A 30 2.20 -13.72 -5.68
N ARG A 31 0.94 -14.18 -5.68
CA ARG A 31 0.27 -14.78 -6.85
C ARG A 31 -0.53 -13.78 -7.67
N MET A 32 -0.81 -12.60 -7.13
CA MET A 32 -1.58 -11.57 -7.81
C MET A 32 -0.94 -11.15 -9.12
N SER A 33 -1.76 -11.05 -10.15
CA SER A 33 -1.44 -10.39 -11.41
C SER A 33 -1.20 -8.90 -11.19
N ARG A 34 -0.51 -8.26 -12.15
CA ARG A 34 -0.35 -6.79 -12.20
C ARG A 34 -1.67 -6.03 -12.01
N ALA A 35 -2.75 -6.48 -12.63
CA ALA A 35 -4.04 -5.79 -12.54
C ALA A 35 -4.59 -5.81 -11.11
N GLU A 36 -4.46 -6.94 -10.42
CA GLU A 36 -4.87 -7.11 -9.02
C GLU A 36 -4.00 -6.27 -8.10
N LEU A 37 -2.67 -6.28 -8.29
CA LEU A 37 -1.75 -5.45 -7.50
C LEU A 37 -2.04 -3.95 -7.65
N LEU A 38 -2.33 -3.48 -8.85
CA LEU A 38 -2.72 -2.08 -9.07
C LEU A 38 -4.08 -1.75 -8.44
N SER A 39 -5.02 -2.70 -8.42
CA SER A 39 -6.31 -2.53 -7.74
C SER A 39 -6.11 -2.36 -6.23
N VAL A 40 -5.34 -3.26 -5.62
CA VAL A 40 -4.95 -3.21 -4.20
C VAL A 40 -4.25 -1.89 -3.88
N ALA A 41 -3.24 -1.53 -4.66
CA ALA A 41 -2.48 -0.30 -4.45
C ALA A 41 -3.37 0.95 -4.52
N ARG A 42 -4.31 1.02 -5.47
CA ARG A 42 -5.27 2.12 -5.56
C ARG A 42 -6.23 2.17 -4.37
N ALA A 43 -6.71 1.01 -3.91
CA ALA A 43 -7.59 0.93 -2.73
C ALA A 43 -6.89 1.43 -1.46
N LEU A 44 -5.61 1.08 -1.27
CA LEU A 44 -4.78 1.58 -0.19
C LEU A 44 -4.51 3.08 -0.33
N ASN A 45 -4.09 3.53 -1.52
CA ASN A 45 -3.81 4.94 -1.80
C ASN A 45 -5.01 5.87 -1.57
N ALA A 46 -6.23 5.38 -1.78
CA ALA A 46 -7.46 6.12 -1.49
C ALA A 46 -7.67 6.42 0.01
N ARG A 47 -6.93 5.75 0.90
CA ARG A 47 -7.00 5.92 2.35
C ARG A 47 -5.72 6.52 2.94
N LEU A 48 -4.58 6.25 2.32
CA LEU A 48 -3.29 6.76 2.77
C LEU A 48 -3.17 8.28 2.54
N PRO A 49 -2.38 8.99 3.36
CA PRO A 49 -2.11 10.40 3.14
C PRO A 49 -1.54 10.66 1.73
N ALA A 50 -2.08 11.66 1.04
CA ALA A 50 -1.64 12.03 -0.31
C ALA A 50 -0.26 12.70 -0.34
N HIS A 51 0.18 13.24 0.80
CA HIS A 51 1.45 13.92 0.96
C HIS A 51 2.41 13.04 1.75
N GLY A 52 3.61 12.79 1.22
CA GLY A 52 4.64 11.98 1.86
C GLY A 52 5.03 10.73 1.08
N GLN A 53 5.79 9.85 1.71
CA GLN A 53 6.32 8.62 1.10
C GLN A 53 5.36 7.42 1.19
N SER A 54 4.14 7.64 1.71
CA SER A 54 3.16 6.57 1.98
C SER A 54 2.43 6.07 0.74
N GLN A 55 2.31 6.87 -0.32
CA GLN A 55 1.59 6.47 -1.53
C GLN A 55 2.35 5.39 -2.31
N ILE A 56 1.63 4.36 -2.75
CA ILE A 56 2.16 3.29 -3.59
C ILE A 56 2.18 3.78 -5.04
N PRO A 57 3.30 3.63 -5.77
CA PRO A 57 3.35 3.98 -7.19
C PRO A 57 2.45 3.04 -8.01
N VAL A 58 1.55 3.61 -8.81
CA VAL A 58 0.55 2.87 -9.61
C VAL A 58 0.61 3.19 -11.11
N ASP A 59 1.69 3.82 -11.56
CA ASP A 59 1.88 4.14 -12.97
C ASP A 59 2.12 2.88 -13.83
N GLY A 60 1.90 3.02 -15.14
CA GLY A 60 2.05 1.91 -16.08
C GLY A 60 3.50 1.44 -16.26
N SER A 61 4.50 2.24 -15.88
CA SER A 61 5.92 1.96 -16.01
C SER A 61 6.56 1.25 -14.80
N VAL A 62 5.91 1.30 -13.64
CA VAL A 62 6.42 0.69 -12.41
C VAL A 62 6.32 -0.83 -12.51
N LEU A 63 7.41 -1.52 -12.20
CA LEU A 63 7.45 -2.97 -12.20
C LEU A 63 6.51 -3.55 -11.15
N GLU A 64 5.90 -4.68 -11.46
CA GLU A 64 4.99 -5.39 -10.55
C GLU A 64 5.65 -5.71 -9.20
N SER A 65 6.92 -6.11 -9.23
CA SER A 65 7.72 -6.39 -8.03
C SER A 65 7.86 -5.16 -7.11
N VAL A 66 7.91 -3.96 -7.67
CA VAL A 66 8.00 -2.71 -6.90
C VAL A 66 6.66 -2.38 -6.23
N VAL A 67 5.56 -2.54 -6.96
CA VAL A 67 4.21 -2.36 -6.39
C VAL A 67 4.01 -3.35 -5.24
N ARG A 68 4.34 -4.62 -5.47
CA ARG A 68 4.23 -5.69 -4.46
C ARG A 68 5.07 -5.38 -3.22
N ALA A 69 6.36 -5.10 -3.40
CA ALA A 69 7.26 -4.79 -2.29
C ALA A 69 6.77 -3.59 -1.48
N ARG A 70 6.15 -2.59 -2.13
CA ARG A 70 5.62 -1.43 -1.41
C ARG A 70 4.34 -1.75 -0.64
N ILE A 71 3.47 -2.62 -1.16
CA ILE A 71 2.33 -3.16 -0.41
C ILE A 71 2.83 -3.94 0.81
N GLU A 72 3.88 -4.76 0.67
CA GLU A 72 4.46 -5.54 1.78
C GLU A 72 5.04 -4.67 2.91
N VAL A 73 5.67 -3.55 2.58
CA VAL A 73 6.21 -2.63 3.62
C VAL A 73 5.09 -1.94 4.42
N LEU A 74 3.89 -1.83 3.84
CA LEU A 74 2.75 -1.16 4.48
C LEU A 74 1.98 -2.04 5.47
N VAL A 75 2.10 -3.37 5.37
CA VAL A 75 1.21 -4.35 6.04
C VAL A 75 2.03 -5.29 6.91
#